data_AF-A0A0G4AXT9-F1
#
_entry.id   AF-A0A0G4AXT9-F1
#
_cell.length_a   1.000
_cell.length_b   1.000
_cell.length_c   1.000
_cell.angle_alpha   90.00
_cell.angle_beta   90.00
_cell.angle_gamma   90.00
#
_symmetry.space_group_name_H-M   'P 1'
#
loop_
_entity.id
_entity.type
_entity.pdbx_description
1 polymer ?
#
loop_
_entity_poly.entity_id
_entity_poly.type
_entity_poly.pdbx_seq_one_letter_code
_entity_poly.pdbx_strand_id
1 'polypeptide(L)'
;MSELPEKQVKRLTSLIQEAETNLAAAKELLISIIGDDGSVLTPRSSQEEVSGKIVEGVFDGQVMIGPDGKSYPVPANYASKSKLVEGDIMKLTIADDGSFIYKQIGPTERRQIIGTLVQHDGAYYVEANGREYRILLASVTYFRIKEGDQVTIIVPEDNPEATWAAVEASL
;
A
#
# COMPACT_ATOMS: atom_id res chain seq x y z
N MET A 1 8.60 32.38 -40.08
CA MET A 1 8.18 32.79 -38.73
C MET A 1 7.39 31.65 -38.11
N SER A 2 7.97 31.00 -37.09
CA SER A 2 7.31 30.38 -35.94
C SER A 2 6.10 29.42 -36.12
N GLU A 3 6.20 28.34 -36.90
CA GLU A 3 5.19 27.25 -36.90
C GLU A 3 5.38 26.21 -35.76
N LEU A 4 6.59 26.10 -35.21
CA LEU A 4 6.93 25.18 -34.11
C LEU A 4 6.22 25.52 -32.78
N PRO A 5 6.13 26.80 -32.37
CA PRO A 5 5.44 27.19 -31.13
C PRO A 5 3.94 26.88 -31.17
N GLU A 6 3.26 27.05 -32.30
CA GLU A 6 1.82 26.83 -32.40
C GLU A 6 1.44 25.34 -32.25
N LYS A 7 2.24 24.44 -32.83
CA LYS A 7 2.05 22.98 -32.65
C LYS A 7 2.31 22.55 -31.21
N GLN A 8 3.30 23.13 -30.54
CA GLN A 8 3.59 22.86 -29.14
C GLN A 8 2.49 23.37 -28.22
N VAL A 9 2.02 24.60 -28.43
CA VAL A 9 0.90 25.19 -27.69
C VAL A 9 -0.35 24.32 -27.86
N LYS A 10 -0.70 23.92 -29.09
CA LYS A 10 -1.85 23.06 -29.35
C LYS A 10 -1.74 21.70 -28.64
N ARG A 11 -0.54 21.11 -28.60
CA ARG A 11 -0.29 19.86 -27.87
C ARG A 11 -0.44 20.04 -26.36
N LEU A 12 0.10 21.11 -25.81
CA LEU A 12 -0.06 21.46 -24.39
C LEU A 12 -1.53 21.70 -24.02
N THR A 13 -2.29 22.42 -24.85
CA THR A 13 -3.73 22.62 -24.64
C THR A 13 -4.50 21.31 -24.64
N SER A 14 -4.18 20.39 -25.56
CA SER A 14 -4.80 19.05 -25.59
C SER A 14 -4.50 18.24 -24.32
N LEU A 15 -3.26 18.29 -23.83
CA LEU A 15 -2.87 17.58 -22.60
C LEU A 15 -3.55 18.15 -21.37
N ILE A 16 -3.73 19.48 -21.30
CA ILE A 16 -4.46 20.13 -20.22
C ILE A 16 -5.93 19.71 -20.25
N GLN A 17 -6.56 19.71 -21.43
CA GLN A 17 -7.97 19.33 -21.57
C GLN A 17 -8.22 17.85 -21.21
N GLU A 18 -7.28 16.97 -21.55
CA GLU A 18 -7.31 15.57 -21.14
C GLU A 18 -7.16 15.43 -19.62
N ALA A 19 -6.23 16.17 -19.01
CA ALA A 19 -6.04 16.18 -17.56
C ALA A 19 -7.28 16.71 -16.82
N GLU A 20 -7.94 17.75 -17.34
CA GLU A 20 -9.18 18.30 -16.80
C GLU A 20 -10.32 17.29 -16.87
N THR A 21 -10.42 16.55 -17.98
CA THR A 21 -11.42 15.50 -18.17
C THR A 21 -11.20 14.34 -17.18
N ASN A 22 -9.94 13.90 -17.04
CA ASN A 22 -9.58 12.86 -16.09
C ASN A 22 -9.82 13.31 -14.64
N LEU A 23 -9.54 14.58 -14.32
CA LEU A 23 -9.82 15.16 -13.01
C LEU A 23 -11.32 15.21 -12.73
N ALA A 24 -12.14 15.57 -13.72
CA ALA A 24 -13.60 15.57 -13.59
C ALA A 24 -14.14 14.15 -13.34
N ALA A 25 -13.66 13.16 -14.09
CA ALA A 25 -14.02 11.75 -13.86
C ALA A 25 -13.60 11.27 -12.47
N ALA A 26 -12.41 11.62 -11.99
CA ALA A 26 -11.95 11.29 -10.65
C ALA A 26 -12.80 11.96 -9.55
N LYS A 27 -13.28 13.19 -9.78
CA LYS A 27 -14.20 13.89 -8.85
C LYS A 27 -15.56 13.22 -8.78
N GLU A 28 -16.14 12.81 -9.91
CA GLU A 28 -17.40 12.06 -9.93
C GLU A 28 -17.28 10.73 -9.19
N LEU A 29 -16.17 10.01 -9.39
CA LEU A 29 -15.88 8.79 -8.63
C LEU A 29 -15.77 9.06 -7.13
N LEU A 30 -15.09 10.13 -6.72
CA LEU A 30 -15.00 10.53 -5.31
C LEU A 30 -16.37 10.87 -4.71
N ILE A 31 -17.22 11.62 -5.42
CA ILE A 31 -18.57 11.96 -4.97
C ILE A 31 -19.41 10.70 -4.78
N SER A 32 -19.28 9.73 -5.70
CA SER A 32 -19.99 8.45 -5.61
C SER A 32 -19.58 7.62 -4.38
N ILE A 33 -18.32 7.77 -3.91
CA ILE A 33 -17.77 7.04 -2.76
C ILE A 33 -18.09 7.75 -1.42
N ILE A 34 -18.14 9.08 -1.42
CA ILE A 34 -18.18 9.90 -0.20
C ILE A 34 -19.59 10.38 0.15
N GLY A 35 -20.54 10.41 -0.79
CA GLY A 35 -21.87 10.98 -0.57
C GLY A 35 -21.84 12.50 -0.31
N ASP A 36 -22.99 13.17 -0.46
CA ASP A 36 -23.13 14.65 -0.37
C ASP A 36 -22.90 15.21 1.06
N ASP A 37 -22.78 14.34 2.05
CA ASP A 37 -22.61 14.65 3.48
C ASP A 37 -21.19 14.38 4.02
N GLY A 38 -20.24 13.97 3.17
CA GLY A 38 -18.85 13.76 3.58
C GLY A 38 -18.60 12.49 4.40
N SER A 39 -19.57 11.57 4.42
CA SER A 39 -19.51 10.32 5.18
C SER A 39 -19.23 9.14 4.24
N VAL A 40 -18.09 8.46 4.44
CA VAL A 40 -17.76 7.23 3.70
C VAL A 40 -18.87 6.20 3.91
N LEU A 41 -19.58 5.87 2.82
CA LEU A 41 -20.58 4.80 2.81
C LEU A 41 -19.85 3.47 3.00
N THR A 42 -19.76 3.02 4.25
CA THR A 42 -19.24 1.70 4.59
C THR A 42 -20.36 0.68 4.42
N PRO A 43 -20.25 -0.31 3.51
CA PRO A 43 -21.18 -1.42 3.52
C PRO A 43 -20.99 -2.19 4.82
N ARG A 44 -22.09 -2.35 5.56
CA ARG A 44 -22.15 -3.14 6.79
C ARG A 44 -21.65 -4.55 6.52
N SER A 45 -20.83 -5.01 7.46
CA SER A 45 -20.42 -6.40 7.63
C SER A 45 -21.59 -7.36 7.44
N SER A 46 -21.59 -8.09 6.34
CA SER A 46 -22.30 -9.35 6.20
C SER A 46 -21.34 -10.32 5.53
N GLN A 47 -21.24 -11.52 6.13
CA GLN A 47 -20.48 -12.65 5.61
C GLN A 47 -21.16 -13.18 4.34
N GLU A 48 -21.20 -12.38 3.28
CA GLU A 48 -21.53 -12.86 1.96
C GLU A 48 -20.21 -13.13 1.24
N GLU A 49 -20.10 -14.32 0.67
CA GLU A 49 -19.06 -14.63 -0.30
C GLU A 49 -19.14 -13.57 -1.39
N VAL A 50 -18.26 -12.57 -1.31
CA VAL A 50 -18.19 -11.49 -2.30
C VAL A 50 -17.98 -12.14 -3.66
N SER A 51 -19.03 -12.10 -4.49
CA SER A 51 -18.98 -12.52 -5.89
C SER A 51 -17.91 -11.68 -6.59
N GLY A 52 -16.99 -12.35 -7.29
CA GLY A 52 -15.85 -11.70 -7.91
C GLY A 52 -14.71 -12.63 -8.26
N LYS A 53 -13.70 -12.10 -8.94
CA LYS A 53 -12.48 -12.84 -9.29
C LYS A 53 -11.58 -12.92 -8.07
N ILE A 54 -11.21 -14.14 -7.68
CA ILE A 54 -10.23 -14.40 -6.62
C ILE A 54 -8.84 -14.56 -7.23
N VAL A 55 -7.86 -13.90 -6.62
CA VAL A 55 -6.43 -14.04 -6.93
C VAL A 55 -5.71 -14.28 -5.61
N GLU A 56 -4.91 -15.35 -5.54
CA GLU A 56 -3.97 -15.57 -4.44
C GLU A 56 -2.59 -15.09 -4.86
N GLY A 57 -1.78 -14.63 -3.91
CA GLY A 57 -0.45 -14.12 -4.19
C GLY A 57 0.39 -13.95 -2.93
N VAL A 58 1.63 -13.54 -3.12
CA VAL A 58 2.61 -13.37 -2.05
C VAL A 58 2.90 -11.88 -1.85
N PHE A 59 2.86 -11.40 -0.61
CA PHE A 59 3.20 -10.03 -0.27
C PHE A 59 4.72 -9.82 -0.30
N ASP A 60 5.19 -8.75 -0.94
CA ASP A 60 6.62 -8.42 -1.09
C ASP A 60 7.07 -7.23 -0.22
N GLY A 61 6.22 -6.78 0.70
CA GLY A 61 6.46 -5.60 1.54
C GLY A 61 5.70 -4.35 1.08
N GLN A 62 5.25 -4.28 -0.18
CA GLN A 62 4.42 -3.18 -0.68
C GLN A 62 3.23 -3.64 -1.53
N VAL A 63 3.43 -4.67 -2.34
CA VAL A 63 2.44 -5.20 -3.28
C VAL A 63 2.26 -6.69 -3.07
N MET A 64 1.17 -7.24 -3.60
CA MET A 64 0.94 -8.67 -3.70
C MET A 64 1.31 -9.12 -5.11
N ILE A 65 2.16 -10.14 -5.23
CA ILE A 65 2.55 -10.74 -6.50
C ILE A 65 1.68 -11.98 -6.75
N GLY A 66 0.88 -11.94 -7.81
CA GLY A 66 0.07 -13.08 -8.26
C GLY A 66 0.90 -14.19 -8.93
N PRO A 67 0.30 -15.36 -9.18
CA PRO A 67 0.99 -16.51 -9.81
C PRO A 67 1.42 -16.25 -11.25
N ASP A 68 0.81 -15.26 -11.91
CA ASP A 68 1.15 -14.78 -13.25
C ASP A 68 2.29 -13.72 -13.22
N GLY A 69 2.85 -13.43 -12.05
CA GLY A 69 3.85 -12.39 -11.84
C GLY A 69 3.27 -10.97 -11.81
N LYS A 70 1.95 -10.83 -11.88
CA LYS A 70 1.30 -9.51 -11.84
C LYS A 70 1.33 -8.94 -10.43
N SER A 71 1.75 -7.68 -10.33
CA SER A 71 1.75 -6.93 -9.07
C SER A 71 0.40 -6.26 -8.81
N TYR A 72 -0.09 -6.40 -7.58
CA TYR A 72 -1.32 -5.81 -7.09
C TYR A 72 -1.00 -4.92 -5.88
N PRO A 73 -1.14 -3.58 -6.00
CA PRO A 73 -0.80 -2.66 -4.92
C PRO A 73 -1.64 -2.91 -3.66
N VAL A 74 -0.98 -3.14 -2.53
CA VAL A 74 -1.65 -3.32 -1.24
C VAL A 74 -1.72 -1.97 -0.53
N PRO A 75 -2.88 -1.56 0.01
CA PRO A 75 -2.97 -0.30 0.75
C PRO A 75 -2.02 -0.28 1.95
N ALA A 76 -1.13 0.73 2.01
CA ALA A 76 -0.09 0.82 3.05
C ALA A 76 -0.64 0.80 4.48
N ASN A 77 -1.83 1.40 4.70
CA ASN A 77 -2.52 1.38 5.98
C ASN A 77 -2.99 -0.02 6.38
N TYR A 78 -3.49 -0.81 5.42
CA TYR A 78 -3.88 -2.18 5.67
C TYR A 78 -2.65 -3.03 6.01
N ALA A 79 -1.59 -2.94 5.18
CA ALA A 79 -0.33 -3.64 5.43
C ALA A 79 0.27 -3.32 6.81
N SER A 80 0.26 -2.05 7.21
CA SER A 80 0.78 -1.61 8.52
C SER A 80 -0.08 -2.11 9.69
N LYS A 81 -1.42 -1.98 9.62
CA LYS A 81 -2.32 -2.40 10.71
C LYS A 81 -2.38 -3.91 10.87
N SER A 82 -2.32 -4.64 9.75
CA SER A 82 -2.28 -6.11 9.74
C SER A 82 -0.88 -6.67 9.99
N LYS A 83 0.14 -5.80 10.09
CA LYS A 83 1.54 -6.17 10.30
C LYS A 83 2.00 -7.22 9.29
N LEU A 84 1.72 -6.95 8.01
CA LEU A 84 2.10 -7.85 6.92
C LEU A 84 3.62 -7.87 6.73
N VAL A 85 4.14 -9.04 6.43
CA VAL A 85 5.57 -9.31 6.28
C VAL A 85 5.80 -9.97 4.92
N GLU A 86 6.97 -9.74 4.32
CA GLU A 86 7.35 -10.40 3.07
C GLU A 86 7.15 -11.92 3.14
N GLY A 87 6.56 -12.50 2.11
CA GLY A 87 6.24 -13.93 2.08
C GLY A 87 4.84 -14.27 2.56
N ASP A 88 4.11 -13.34 3.17
CA ASP A 88 2.72 -13.57 3.57
C ASP A 88 1.84 -13.92 2.36
N ILE A 89 1.07 -14.99 2.48
CA ILE A 89 0.09 -15.43 1.49
C ILE A 89 -1.18 -14.61 1.67
N MET A 90 -1.53 -13.93 0.59
CA MET A 90 -2.64 -13.00 0.50
C MET A 90 -3.68 -13.52 -0.49
N LYS A 91 -4.95 -13.25 -0.17
CA LYS A 91 -6.08 -13.38 -1.08
C LYS A 91 -6.58 -11.99 -1.44
N LEU A 92 -6.63 -11.71 -2.72
CA LEU A 92 -7.32 -10.56 -3.31
C LEU A 92 -8.64 -11.05 -3.92
N THR A 93 -9.74 -10.48 -3.46
CA THR A 93 -11.02 -10.56 -4.17
C THR A 93 -11.23 -9.26 -4.94
N ILE A 94 -11.38 -9.38 -6.26
CA ILE A 94 -11.82 -8.29 -7.13
C ILE A 94 -13.33 -8.45 -7.27
N ALA A 95 -14.08 -7.64 -6.54
CA ALA A 95 -15.54 -7.69 -6.56
C ALA A 95 -16.10 -7.23 -7.91
N ASP A 96 -17.38 -7.54 -8.16
CA ASP A 96 -18.06 -7.18 -9.41
C ASP A 96 -18.14 -5.66 -9.65
N ASP A 97 -18.05 -4.86 -8.59
CA ASP A 97 -17.96 -3.38 -8.65
C ASP A 97 -16.55 -2.86 -8.94
N GLY A 98 -15.57 -3.76 -9.10
CA GLY A 98 -14.16 -3.45 -9.34
C GLY A 98 -13.35 -3.13 -8.07
N SER A 99 -13.95 -3.18 -6.88
CA SER A 99 -13.24 -2.96 -5.62
C SER A 99 -12.28 -4.10 -5.29
N PHE A 100 -11.16 -3.76 -4.65
CA PHE A 100 -10.14 -4.71 -4.23
C PHE A 100 -10.24 -4.96 -2.73
N ILE A 101 -10.48 -6.22 -2.37
CA ILE A 101 -10.57 -6.67 -0.98
C ILE A 101 -9.39 -7.61 -0.71
N TYR A 102 -8.47 -7.17 0.13
CA TYR A 102 -7.32 -7.96 0.55
C TYR A 102 -7.58 -8.67 1.87
N LYS A 103 -7.13 -9.93 1.96
CA LYS A 103 -7.15 -10.72 3.18
C LYS A 103 -5.86 -11.53 3.29
N GLN A 104 -5.16 -11.43 4.41
CA GLN A 104 -4.11 -12.38 4.74
C GLN A 104 -4.73 -13.75 5.01
N ILE A 105 -4.22 -14.78 4.33
CA ILE A 105 -4.72 -16.16 4.44
C ILE A 105 -3.64 -17.16 4.88
N GLY A 106 -2.36 -16.81 4.77
CA GLY A 106 -1.25 -17.65 5.24
C GLY A 106 -0.10 -16.77 5.71
N PRO A 107 -0.01 -16.43 7.01
CA PRO A 107 1.15 -15.72 7.51
C PRO A 107 2.41 -16.59 7.39
N THR A 108 3.54 -15.98 7.04
CA THR A 108 4.84 -16.66 7.11
C THR A 108 5.35 -16.74 8.55
N GLU A 109 6.27 -17.67 8.81
CA GLU A 109 7.04 -17.71 10.05
C GLU A 109 7.84 -16.42 10.22
N ARG A 110 7.83 -15.88 11.43
CA ARG A 110 8.32 -14.52 11.70
C ARG A 110 8.98 -14.44 13.06
N ARG A 111 9.99 -13.58 13.15
CA ARG A 111 10.72 -13.28 14.40
C ARG A 111 10.65 -11.80 14.73
N GLN A 112 10.64 -11.50 16.02
CA GLN A 112 10.67 -10.14 16.55
C GLN A 112 12.12 -9.68 16.73
N ILE A 113 12.37 -8.41 16.41
CA ILE A 113 13.66 -7.76 16.57
C ILE A 113 13.44 -6.35 17.10
N ILE A 114 14.25 -5.93 18.07
CA ILE A 114 14.28 -4.54 18.52
C ILE A 114 15.33 -3.79 17.70
N GLY A 115 14.96 -2.60 17.23
CA GLY A 115 15.87 -1.72 16.50
C GLY A 115 15.54 -0.25 16.72
N THR A 116 16.34 0.60 16.10
CA THR A 116 16.18 2.05 16.17
C THR A 116 15.61 2.58 14.87
N LEU A 117 14.57 3.42 14.94
CA LEU A 117 14.00 4.06 13.76
C LEU A 117 14.96 5.12 13.21
N VAL A 118 15.29 5.02 11.93
CA VAL A 118 16.10 6.00 11.19
C VAL A 118 15.38 6.43 9.91
N GLN A 119 15.75 7.59 9.37
CA GLN A 119 15.24 8.08 8.09
C GLN A 119 16.39 8.52 7.20
N HIS A 120 16.41 7.98 5.99
CA HIS A 120 17.37 8.36 4.94
C HIS A 120 16.60 8.55 3.63
N ASP A 121 16.86 9.66 2.93
CA ASP A 121 16.24 10.01 1.64
C ASP A 121 14.70 9.98 1.64
N GLY A 122 14.08 10.34 2.77
CA GLY A 122 12.62 10.36 2.93
C GLY A 122 11.96 8.99 3.11
N ALA A 123 12.74 7.91 3.16
CA ALA A 123 12.28 6.57 3.52
C ALA A 123 12.65 6.24 4.96
N TYR A 124 11.79 5.47 5.63
CA TYR A 124 11.99 5.03 7.01
C TYR A 124 12.55 3.63 7.05
N TYR A 125 13.50 3.43 7.96
CA TYR A 125 14.14 2.15 8.21
C TYR A 125 14.24 1.90 9.71
N VAL A 126 14.38 0.64 10.08
CA VAL A 126 14.75 0.23 11.43
C VAL A 126 16.10 -0.46 11.36
N GLU A 127 17.10 0.14 11.99
CA GLU A 127 18.43 -0.45 12.11
C GLU A 127 18.42 -1.47 13.25
N ALA A 128 18.72 -2.73 12.94
CA ALA A 128 18.83 -3.81 13.91
C ALA A 128 19.81 -4.89 13.46
N ASN A 129 20.64 -5.37 14.38
CA ASN A 129 21.62 -6.44 14.12
C ASN A 129 22.55 -6.15 12.92
N GLY A 130 22.95 -4.89 12.73
CA GLY A 130 23.82 -4.47 11.62
C GLY A 130 23.16 -4.49 10.25
N ARG A 131 21.82 -4.51 10.19
CA ARG A 131 21.02 -4.41 8.97
C ARG A 131 19.95 -3.34 9.12
N GLU A 132 19.53 -2.79 7.99
CA GLU A 132 18.40 -1.86 7.93
C GLU A 132 17.22 -2.55 7.26
N TYR A 133 16.08 -2.53 7.93
CA TYR A 133 14.82 -3.01 7.37
C TYR A 133 13.95 -1.82 7.02
N ARG A 134 13.46 -1.76 5.79
CA ARG A 134 12.55 -0.72 5.35
C ARG A 134 11.18 -0.92 5.99
N ILE A 135 10.56 0.17 6.43
CA ILE A 135 9.20 0.14 6.97
C ILE A 135 8.29 1.10 6.21
N LEU A 136 6.98 0.83 6.25
CA LEU A 136 5.99 1.70 5.64
C LEU A 136 5.80 2.98 6.47
N LEU A 137 5.70 4.13 5.80
CA LEU A 137 5.32 5.41 6.43
C LEU A 137 4.01 5.29 7.23
N ALA A 138 3.06 4.49 6.75
CA ALA A 138 1.81 4.23 7.44
C ALA A 138 2.02 3.55 8.82
N SER A 139 3.11 2.80 9.01
CA SER A 139 3.47 2.25 10.31
C SER A 139 3.96 3.35 11.26
N VAL A 140 4.80 4.27 10.76
CA VAL A 140 5.31 5.41 11.54
C VAL A 140 4.16 6.26 12.08
N THR A 141 3.19 6.60 11.21
CA THR A 141 2.04 7.43 11.61
C THR A 141 1.06 6.68 12.52
N TYR A 142 0.86 5.38 12.29
CA TYR A 142 -0.04 4.56 13.10
C TYR A 142 0.45 4.38 14.54
N PHE A 143 1.75 4.05 14.70
CA PHE A 143 2.37 3.89 16.02
C PHE A 143 2.85 5.21 16.64
N ARG A 144 2.83 6.30 15.88
CA ARG A 144 3.26 7.66 16.30
C ARG A 144 4.72 7.72 16.78
N ILE A 145 5.56 6.90 16.16
CA ILE A 145 7.00 6.81 16.42
C ILE A 145 7.76 7.89 15.64
N LYS A 146 8.93 8.27 16.14
CA LYS A 146 9.82 9.29 15.59
C LYS A 146 11.23 8.74 15.41
N GLU A 147 12.02 9.40 14.57
CA GLU A 147 13.43 9.06 14.39
C GLU A 147 14.16 9.05 15.74
N GLY A 148 14.97 8.00 15.94
CA GLY A 148 15.66 7.73 17.21
C GLY A 148 14.86 6.87 18.20
N ASP A 149 13.56 6.64 17.98
CA ASP A 149 12.77 5.77 18.86
C ASP A 149 13.20 4.31 18.71
N GLN A 150 13.21 3.57 19.82
CA GLN A 150 13.32 2.12 19.79
C GLN A 150 11.95 1.50 19.48
N VAL A 151 11.94 0.54 18.57
CA VAL A 151 10.73 -0.13 18.11
C VAL A 151 10.96 -1.62 18.00
N THR A 152 9.90 -2.40 18.24
CA THR A 152 9.88 -3.81 17.90
C THR A 152 9.35 -3.96 16.48
N ILE A 153 10.13 -4.58 15.62
CA ILE A 153 9.74 -4.99 14.27
C ILE A 153 9.59 -6.50 14.17
N ILE A 154 8.76 -6.94 13.23
CA ILE A 154 8.67 -8.33 12.81
C ILE A 154 9.20 -8.46 11.38
N VAL A 155 10.00 -9.51 11.17
CA VAL A 155 10.60 -9.87 9.88
C VAL A 155 10.36 -11.35 9.62
N PRO A 156 10.42 -11.81 8.35
CA PRO A 156 10.28 -13.24 8.06
C PRO A 156 11.46 -14.00 8.69
N GLU A 157 11.19 -15.13 9.33
CA GLU A 157 12.23 -15.93 9.96
C GLU A 157 13.10 -16.66 8.92
N ASP A 158 12.45 -17.22 7.90
CA ASP A 158 13.09 -18.03 6.86
C ASP A 158 13.63 -17.23 5.67
N ASN A 159 13.52 -15.89 5.68
CA ASN A 159 14.07 -15.03 4.63
C ASN A 159 15.12 -14.06 5.20
N PRO A 160 16.40 -14.46 5.22
CA PRO A 160 17.48 -13.56 5.59
C PRO A 160 17.56 -12.34 4.68
N GLU A 161 17.21 -12.41 3.41
CA GLU A 161 17.34 -11.29 2.46
C GLU A 161 16.12 -10.37 2.44
N ALA A 162 15.25 -10.47 3.44
CA ALA A 162 14.08 -9.62 3.56
C ALA A 162 14.46 -8.14 3.65
N THR A 163 13.83 -7.33 2.82
CA THR A 163 14.08 -5.88 2.75
C THR A 163 13.13 -5.11 3.66
N TRP A 164 11.91 -5.60 3.82
CA TRP A 164 10.82 -4.96 4.55
C TRP A 164 10.55 -5.62 5.89
N ALA A 165 10.16 -4.78 6.85
CA ALA A 165 9.66 -5.20 8.15
C ALA A 165 8.33 -4.53 8.47
N ALA A 166 7.52 -5.19 9.30
CA ALA A 166 6.34 -4.59 9.89
C ALA A 166 6.66 -4.10 11.31
N VAL A 167 6.17 -2.93 11.69
CA VAL A 167 6.26 -2.46 13.08
C VAL A 167 5.22 -3.17 13.92
N GLU A 168 5.64 -3.73 15.06
CA GLU A 168 4.76 -4.43 15.98
C GLU A 168 4.27 -3.53 17.11
N ALA A 169 5.20 -2.77 17.70
CA ALA A 169 4.97 -1.88 18.83
C ALA A 169 6.09 -0.82 18.94
N SER A 170 5.73 0.34 19.50
CA SER A 170 6.69 1.30 20.06
C SER A 170 7.09 0.87 21.47
N LEU A 171 8.36 1.08 21.85
CA LEU A 171 8.85 0.85 23.21
C LEU A 171 8.74 2.11 24.08
#